data_AF-A0A4Z1BDP0-F1
#
_entry.id   AF-A0A4Z1BDP0-F1
#
_cell.length_a   1.000
_cell.length_b   1.000
_cell.length_c   1.000
_cell.angle_alpha   90.00
_cell.angle_beta   90.00
_cell.angle_gamma   90.00
#
_symmetry.space_group_name_H-M   'P 1'
#
loop_
_entity.id
_entity.type
_entity.pdbx_description
1 polymer ?
#
loop_
_entity_poly.entity_id
_entity_poly.type
_entity_poly.pdbx_seq_one_letter_code
_entity_poly.pdbx_strand_id
1 'polypeptide(L)'
;MIKNVIFDIQYNLNNKFVVAKSSKISDLINHFITTNEKNLKELRNLNIEKSDEMINDFIRFIEESNYNLVLINPFIELLQFLNNEKFINQFELDDIERLYDSLLKFKFIEYYIEASYFIWAVQDKKDKALKIAEIGLKLIEKKRCEMKELIYKIENE
;
A
#
# COMPACT_ATOMS: atom_id res chain seq x y z
N MET A 1 3.92 -22.15 1.75
CA MET A 1 2.46 -22.40 1.70
C MET A 1 1.80 -21.39 2.64
N ILE A 2 1.64 -20.15 2.18
CA ILE A 2 1.10 -19.05 3.00
C ILE A 2 -0.39 -18.98 2.70
N LYS A 3 -1.21 -19.14 3.75
CA LYS A 3 -2.66 -19.03 3.68
C LYS A 3 -3.03 -17.55 3.47
N ASN A 4 -3.80 -17.28 2.42
CA ASN A 4 -4.45 -15.99 2.17
C ASN A 4 -5.22 -15.54 3.41
N VAL A 5 -4.77 -14.47 4.06
CA VAL A 5 -5.55 -13.74 5.06
C VAL A 5 -6.26 -12.62 4.31
N ILE A 6 -7.44 -12.95 3.77
CA ILE A 6 -8.37 -11.93 3.25
C ILE A 6 -9.00 -11.27 4.48
N PHE A 7 -8.61 -10.03 4.76
CA PHE A 7 -9.32 -9.20 5.73
C PHE A 7 -10.64 -8.72 5.09
N ASP A 8 -11.71 -9.46 5.34
CA ASP A 8 -13.07 -8.99 5.08
C ASP A 8 -13.44 -7.91 6.11
N ILE A 9 -13.27 -6.65 5.72
CA ILE A 9 -13.89 -5.52 6.42
C ILE A 9 -15.19 -5.19 5.72
N GLN A 10 -16.30 -5.76 6.20
CA GLN A 10 -17.64 -5.30 5.85
C GLN A 10 -17.95 -4.00 6.60
N TYR A 11 -17.76 -2.85 5.92
CA TYR A 11 -18.28 -1.58 6.40
C TYR A 11 -19.78 -1.50 6.10
N ASN A 12 -20.60 -1.61 7.14
CA ASN A 12 -22.05 -1.45 7.07
C ASN A 12 -22.41 0.04 7.20
N LEU A 13 -22.49 0.75 6.07
CA LEU A 13 -22.81 2.18 6.00
C LEU A 13 -24.32 2.43 6.06
N ASN A 14 -24.88 2.34 7.27
CA ASN A 14 -26.28 2.74 7.54
C ASN A 14 -26.37 3.99 8.43
N ASN A 15 -25.45 4.95 8.26
CA ASN A 15 -25.56 6.26 8.89
C ASN A 15 -25.93 7.33 7.85
N LYS A 16 -27.22 7.71 7.86
CA LYS A 16 -27.73 8.93 7.24
C LYS A 16 -27.04 10.15 7.87
N PHE A 17 -26.01 10.68 7.24
CA PHE A 17 -25.59 12.06 7.50
C PHE A 17 -26.29 12.98 6.51
N VAL A 18 -27.44 13.50 6.93
CA VAL A 18 -28.05 14.68 6.30
C VAL A 18 -27.37 15.91 6.90
N VAL A 19 -26.41 16.49 6.20
CA VAL A 19 -26.08 17.92 6.33
C VAL A 19 -25.80 18.47 4.94
N ALA A 20 -26.82 19.09 4.34
CA ALA A 20 -26.65 19.90 3.14
C ALA A 20 -25.81 21.15 3.47
N LYS A 21 -24.51 21.07 3.21
CA LYS A 21 -23.61 22.22 3.00
C LYS A 21 -22.64 21.85 1.88
N SER A 22 -23.08 22.05 0.63
CA SER A 22 -22.24 21.97 -0.57
C SER A 22 -21.18 23.07 -0.50
N SER A 23 -20.05 22.74 0.12
CA SER A 23 -18.83 23.53 0.07
C SER A 23 -17.86 22.82 -0.87
N LYS A 24 -17.02 23.61 -1.55
CA LYS A 24 -15.93 23.09 -2.41
C LYS A 24 -15.09 22.01 -1.71
N ILE A 25 -14.95 22.10 -0.38
CA ILE A 25 -14.24 21.10 0.44
C ILE A 25 -15.05 19.81 0.58
N SER A 26 -16.36 19.89 0.84
CA SER A 26 -17.22 18.70 0.92
C SER A 26 -17.26 17.95 -0.41
N ASP A 27 -17.32 18.67 -1.53
CA ASP A 27 -17.30 18.06 -2.86
C ASP A 27 -15.95 17.37 -3.13
N LEU A 28 -14.86 18.01 -2.72
CA LEU A 28 -13.51 17.43 -2.81
C LEU A 28 -13.38 16.16 -1.94
N ILE A 29 -13.90 16.16 -0.70
CA ILE A 29 -13.91 14.98 0.18
C ILE A 29 -14.69 13.84 -0.48
N ASN A 30 -15.89 14.13 -0.99
CA ASN A 30 -16.70 13.12 -1.69
C ASN A 30 -15.98 12.59 -2.92
N HIS A 31 -15.30 13.46 -3.68
CA HIS A 31 -14.51 13.05 -4.83
C HIS A 31 -13.36 12.11 -4.43
N PHE A 32 -12.62 12.41 -3.36
CA PHE A 32 -11.60 11.52 -2.80
C PHE A 32 -12.17 10.15 -2.41
N ILE A 33 -13.31 10.12 -1.71
CA ILE A 33 -13.97 8.87 -1.30
C ILE A 33 -14.35 8.05 -2.54
N THR A 34 -15.07 8.65 -3.49
CA THR A 34 -15.50 7.94 -4.71
C THR A 34 -14.34 7.44 -5.56
N THR A 35 -13.24 8.19 -5.61
CA THR A 35 -12.03 7.79 -6.34
C THR A 35 -11.35 6.61 -5.65
N ASN A 36 -11.21 6.65 -4.33
CA ASN A 36 -10.64 5.54 -3.56
C ASN A 36 -11.48 4.27 -3.71
N GLU A 37 -12.80 4.37 -3.66
CA GLU A 37 -13.71 3.24 -3.86
C GLU A 37 -13.59 2.66 -5.27
N LYS A 38 -13.51 3.51 -6.30
CA LYS A 38 -13.25 3.09 -7.68
C LYS A 38 -11.93 2.33 -7.77
N ASN A 39 -10.84 2.90 -7.25
CA ASN A 39 -9.52 2.31 -7.31
C ASN A 39 -9.46 0.96 -6.57
N LEU A 40 -10.10 0.85 -5.41
CA LEU A 40 -10.20 -0.41 -4.66
C LEU A 40 -10.96 -1.48 -5.44
N LYS A 41 -12.03 -1.09 -6.14
CA LYS A 41 -12.80 -2.02 -7.00
C LYS A 41 -11.97 -2.49 -8.18
N GLU A 42 -11.26 -1.59 -8.85
CA GLU A 42 -10.37 -1.92 -9.97
C GLU A 42 -9.22 -2.83 -9.51
N LEU A 43 -8.60 -2.54 -8.36
CA LEU A 43 -7.58 -3.40 -7.75
C LEU A 43 -8.08 -4.82 -7.44
N ARG A 44 -9.32 -4.96 -6.96
CA ARG A 44 -9.93 -6.28 -6.71
C ARG A 44 -10.24 -7.07 -7.98
N ASN A 45 -10.52 -6.37 -9.07
CA ASN A 45 -10.81 -6.99 -10.37
C ASN A 45 -9.53 -7.38 -11.12
N LEU A 46 -8.40 -6.79 -10.76
CA LEU A 46 -7.09 -7.15 -11.25
C LEU A 46 -6.71 -8.53 -10.69
N ASN A 47 -6.86 -9.56 -11.52
CA ASN A 47 -6.56 -10.94 -11.15
C ASN A 47 -5.04 -11.20 -11.23
N ILE A 48 -4.33 -10.88 -10.15
CA ILE A 48 -2.85 -10.96 -10.04
C ILE A 48 -2.33 -12.39 -10.31
N GLU A 49 -3.18 -13.42 -10.29
CA GLU A 49 -2.81 -14.80 -10.57
C GLU A 49 -2.59 -15.13 -12.07
N LYS A 50 -2.79 -14.19 -13.02
CA LYS A 50 -2.67 -14.49 -14.46
C LYS A 50 -1.88 -13.47 -15.30
N SER A 51 -0.71 -13.92 -15.72
CA SER A 51 -0.01 -13.63 -16.99
C SER A 51 0.53 -12.22 -17.23
N ASP A 52 1.61 -12.19 -18.01
CA ASP A 52 2.36 -11.00 -18.44
C ASP A 52 1.53 -9.95 -19.20
N GLU A 53 0.30 -10.28 -19.63
CA GLU A 53 -0.62 -9.31 -20.25
C GLU A 53 -1.15 -8.28 -19.24
N MET A 54 -1.28 -8.66 -17.97
CA MET A 54 -1.82 -7.80 -16.91
C MET A 54 -0.89 -6.63 -16.56
N ILE A 55 0.43 -6.74 -16.78
CA ILE A 55 1.35 -5.67 -16.37
C ILE A 55 1.11 -4.37 -17.12
N ASN A 56 0.74 -4.41 -18.39
CA ASN A 56 0.42 -3.20 -19.16
C ASN A 56 -0.87 -2.55 -18.65
N ASP A 57 -1.88 -3.35 -18.30
CA ASP A 57 -3.11 -2.86 -17.70
C ASP A 57 -2.86 -2.27 -16.31
N PHE A 58 -1.97 -2.88 -15.52
CA PHE A 58 -1.58 -2.37 -14.21
C PHE A 58 -0.77 -1.07 -14.32
N ILE A 59 0.18 -0.98 -15.26
CA ILE A 59 0.92 0.26 -15.54
C ILE A 59 -0.05 1.38 -15.93
N ARG A 60 -0.96 1.12 -16.88
CA ARG A 60 -1.99 2.08 -17.27
C ARG A 60 -2.83 2.52 -16.07
N PHE A 61 -3.22 1.58 -15.21
CA PHE A 61 -4.00 1.90 -14.02
C PHE A 61 -3.24 2.78 -13.01
N ILE A 62 -1.93 2.57 -12.82
CA ILE A 62 -1.08 3.44 -11.99
C ILE A 62 -1.06 4.86 -12.58
N GLU A 63 -0.85 4.99 -13.89
CA GLU A 63 -0.81 6.27 -14.59
C GLU A 63 -2.14 7.02 -14.48
N GLU A 64 -3.26 6.34 -14.74
CA GLU A 64 -4.62 6.90 -14.62
C GLU A 64 -4.98 7.29 -13.19
N SER A 65 -4.44 6.56 -12.21
CA SER A 65 -4.60 6.86 -10.77
C SER A 65 -3.67 7.96 -10.28
N ASN A 66 -2.90 8.59 -11.17
CA ASN A 66 -1.88 9.60 -10.85
C ASN A 66 -0.91 9.10 -9.76
N TYR A 67 -0.41 7.88 -9.92
CA TYR A 67 0.57 7.25 -9.02
C TYR A 67 0.09 7.15 -7.57
N ASN A 68 -1.17 6.76 -7.37
CA ASN A 68 -1.72 6.52 -6.04
C ASN A 68 -0.83 5.53 -5.25
N LEU A 69 -0.35 5.96 -4.09
CA LEU A 69 0.59 5.21 -3.26
C LEU A 69 0.11 3.80 -2.90
N VAL A 70 -1.21 3.59 -2.77
CA VAL A 70 -1.80 2.28 -2.43
C VAL A 70 -1.52 1.23 -3.52
N LEU A 71 -1.29 1.66 -4.76
CA LEU A 71 -1.04 0.77 -5.90
C LEU A 71 0.42 0.30 -6.01
N ILE A 72 1.34 0.93 -5.27
CA ILE A 72 2.77 0.70 -5.45
C ILE A 72 3.20 -0.67 -4.90
N ASN A 73 2.71 -1.09 -3.73
CA ASN A 73 3.03 -2.42 -3.22
C ASN A 73 2.51 -3.55 -4.14
N PRO A 74 1.24 -3.54 -4.58
CA PRO A 74 0.77 -4.51 -5.57
C PRO A 74 1.59 -4.50 -6.88
N PHE A 75 2.07 -3.34 -7.32
CA PHE A 75 2.96 -3.25 -8.47
C PHE A 75 4.31 -3.92 -8.21
N ILE A 76 4.93 -3.67 -7.06
CA ILE A 76 6.19 -4.32 -6.67
C ILE A 76 6.03 -5.83 -6.56
N GLU A 77 4.92 -6.31 -5.99
CA GLU A 77 4.58 -7.74 -5.96
C GLU A 77 4.47 -8.29 -7.39
N LEU A 78 3.73 -7.61 -8.27
CA LEU A 78 3.59 -8.02 -9.66
C LEU A 78 4.95 -8.13 -10.36
N LEU A 79 5.85 -7.16 -10.19
CA LEU A 79 7.20 -7.18 -10.76
C LEU A 79 8.02 -8.40 -10.29
N GLN A 80 7.83 -8.84 -9.04
CA GLN A 80 8.55 -10.00 -8.48
C GLN A 80 8.03 -11.36 -8.99
N PHE A 81 6.81 -11.41 -9.53
CA PHE A 81 6.19 -12.64 -10.05
C PHE A 81 6.20 -12.73 -11.58
N LEU A 82 6.86 -11.80 -12.27
CA LEU A 82 6.97 -11.83 -13.73
C LEU A 82 7.74 -13.06 -14.20
N ASN A 83 7.21 -13.69 -15.25
CA ASN A 83 7.89 -14.79 -15.97
C ASN A 83 8.22 -14.41 -17.42
N ASN A 84 7.74 -13.28 -17.96
CA ASN A 84 8.14 -12.81 -19.27
C ASN A 84 9.54 -12.20 -19.28
N GLU A 85 10.42 -12.76 -20.11
CA GLU A 85 11.71 -12.12 -20.40
C GLU A 85 11.57 -10.72 -21.00
N LYS A 86 10.48 -10.43 -21.73
CA LYS A 86 10.22 -9.09 -22.28
C LYS A 86 10.15 -8.04 -21.18
N PHE A 87 9.54 -8.36 -20.03
CA PHE A 87 9.36 -7.41 -18.93
C PHE A 87 10.50 -7.48 -17.91
N ILE A 88 11.00 -8.68 -17.62
CA ILE A 88 12.14 -8.87 -16.70
C ILE A 88 13.35 -8.05 -17.16
N ASN A 89 13.60 -7.95 -18.47
CA ASN A 89 14.74 -7.20 -19.00
C ASN A 89 14.53 -5.66 -19.03
N GLN A 90 13.41 -5.14 -18.52
CA GLN A 90 13.10 -3.70 -18.51
C GLN A 90 13.42 -3.02 -17.17
N PHE A 91 13.75 -3.78 -16.13
CA PHE A 91 14.06 -3.24 -14.81
C PHE A 91 15.06 -4.13 -14.09
N GLU A 92 15.70 -3.58 -13.06
CA GLU A 92 16.60 -4.30 -12.16
C GLU A 92 16.01 -4.35 -10.75
N LEU A 93 16.48 -5.29 -9.93
CA LEU A 93 16.08 -5.34 -8.51
C LEU A 93 16.41 -4.04 -7.76
N ASP A 94 17.45 -3.32 -8.18
CA ASP A 94 17.82 -2.02 -7.63
C ASP A 94 16.77 -0.94 -7.95
N ASP A 95 15.95 -1.08 -9.00
CA ASP A 95 14.82 -0.18 -9.28
C ASP A 95 13.71 -0.33 -8.24
N ILE A 96 13.41 -1.58 -7.87
CA ILE A 96 12.44 -1.89 -6.81
C ILE A 96 12.94 -1.38 -5.46
N GLU A 97 14.23 -1.52 -5.18
CA GLU A 97 14.85 -0.94 -3.97
C GLU A 97 14.72 0.59 -3.95
N ARG A 98 15.01 1.28 -5.06
CA ARG A 98 14.82 2.74 -5.16
C ARG A 98 13.35 3.14 -4.95
N LEU A 99 12.42 2.34 -5.44
CA LEU A 99 10.99 2.54 -5.24
C LEU A 99 10.63 2.40 -3.75
N TYR A 100 11.10 1.35 -3.06
CA TYR A 100 10.93 1.23 -1.62
C TYR A 100 11.57 2.40 -0.85
N ASP A 101 12.81 2.80 -1.18
CA ASP A 101 13.48 3.94 -0.56
C ASP A 101 12.66 5.24 -0.71
N SER A 102 11.87 5.38 -1.79
CA SER A 102 10.90 6.47 -1.95
C SER A 102 9.69 6.34 -1.01
N LEU A 103 9.15 5.13 -0.85
CA LEU A 103 7.99 4.83 0.00
C LEU A 103 8.29 5.00 1.49
N LEU A 104 9.51 4.64 1.91
CA LEU A 104 9.94 4.78 3.31
C LEU A 104 9.91 6.24 3.80
N LYS A 105 9.92 7.22 2.90
CA LYS A 105 9.81 8.65 3.23
C LYS A 105 8.43 9.02 3.79
N PHE A 106 7.38 8.28 3.43
CA PHE A 106 6.01 8.49 3.93
C PHE A 106 5.80 7.99 5.35
N LYS A 107 6.73 7.17 5.86
CA LYS A 107 6.68 6.61 7.22
C LYS A 107 5.38 5.84 7.49
N PHE A 108 4.90 5.07 6.52
CA PHE A 108 3.87 4.07 6.75
C PHE A 108 4.53 2.76 7.14
N ILE A 109 4.02 2.12 8.20
CA ILE A 109 4.67 0.97 8.85
C ILE A 109 4.79 -0.20 7.87
N GLU A 110 3.76 -0.40 7.06
CA GLU A 110 3.64 -1.45 6.07
C GLU A 110 4.84 -1.44 5.11
N TYR A 111 5.27 -0.26 4.65
CA TYR A 111 6.41 -0.15 3.74
C TYR A 111 7.74 -0.55 4.36
N TYR A 112 7.93 -0.38 5.68
CA TYR A 112 9.14 -0.87 6.34
C TYR A 112 9.18 -2.39 6.39
N ILE A 113 8.01 -3.02 6.60
CA ILE A 113 7.90 -4.48 6.64
C ILE A 113 8.20 -5.05 5.25
N GLU A 114 7.49 -4.56 4.23
CA GLU A 114 7.65 -5.05 2.86
C GLU A 114 9.06 -4.78 2.30
N ALA A 115 9.62 -3.58 2.51
CA ALA A 115 10.98 -3.27 2.09
C ALA A 115 12.01 -4.16 2.80
N SER A 116 11.86 -4.42 4.10
CA SER A 116 12.77 -5.30 4.83
C SER A 116 12.72 -6.73 4.27
N TYR A 117 11.52 -7.22 3.96
CA TYR A 117 11.35 -8.55 3.38
C TYR A 117 11.97 -8.63 2.00
N PHE A 118 11.69 -7.68 1.10
CA PHE A 118 12.28 -7.63 -0.23
C PHE A 118 13.82 -7.59 -0.18
N ILE A 119 14.39 -6.65 0.58
CA ILE A 119 15.84 -6.45 0.66
C ILE A 119 16.56 -7.69 1.23
N TRP A 120 15.94 -8.41 2.16
CA TRP A 120 16.50 -9.64 2.71
C TRP A 120 16.26 -10.86 1.81
N ALA A 121 15.01 -11.15 1.48
CA ALA A 121 14.61 -12.40 0.83
C ALA A 121 14.88 -12.42 -0.67
N VAL A 122 14.88 -11.26 -1.34
CA VAL A 122 15.05 -11.17 -2.79
C VAL A 122 16.46 -10.72 -3.16
N GLN A 123 17.03 -9.75 -2.44
CA GLN A 123 18.36 -9.22 -2.75
C GLN A 123 19.50 -9.77 -1.88
N ASP A 124 19.22 -10.59 -0.87
CA ASP A 124 20.20 -11.13 0.08
C ASP A 124 21.04 -10.07 0.82
N LYS A 125 20.50 -8.84 1.00
CA LYS A 125 21.17 -7.72 1.67
C LYS A 125 20.75 -7.65 3.15
N LYS A 126 21.09 -8.68 3.93
CA LYS A 126 20.68 -8.85 5.35
C LYS A 126 20.87 -7.60 6.22
N ASP A 127 22.06 -6.98 6.19
CA ASP A 127 22.36 -5.83 7.06
C ASP A 127 21.53 -4.59 6.72
N LYS A 128 21.20 -4.38 5.43
CA LYS A 128 20.32 -3.28 5.03
C LYS A 128 18.89 -3.56 5.48
N ALA A 129 18.40 -4.79 5.30
CA ALA A 129 17.07 -5.19 5.74
C ALA A 129 16.89 -5.04 7.26
N LEU A 130 17.88 -5.44 8.06
CA LEU A 130 17.85 -5.25 9.52
C LEU A 130 17.74 -3.77 9.91
N LYS A 131 18.51 -2.90 9.27
CA LYS A 131 18.44 -1.44 9.53
C LYS A 131 17.05 -0.88 9.20
N ILE A 132 16.44 -1.28 8.08
CA ILE A 132 15.09 -0.86 7.70
C ILE A 132 14.07 -1.35 8.75
N ALA A 133 14.16 -2.62 9.15
CA ALA A 133 13.27 -3.21 10.14
C ALA A 133 13.37 -2.53 11.51
N GLU A 134 14.58 -2.19 11.96
CA GLU A 134 14.80 -1.44 13.21
C GLU A 134 14.18 -0.04 13.19
N ILE A 135 14.25 0.66 12.05
CA ILE A 135 13.59 1.96 11.88
C ILE A 135 12.07 1.79 11.93
N GLY A 136 11.53 0.78 11.24
CA GLY A 136 10.11 0.44 11.26
C GLY A 136 9.61 0.10 12.67
N LEU A 137 10.38 -0.68 13.43
CA LEU A 137 10.05 -1.04 14.81
C LEU A 137 9.94 0.17 15.73
N LYS A 138 10.89 1.11 15.65
CA LYS A 138 10.83 2.38 16.40
C LYS A 138 9.56 3.17 16.08
N LEU A 139 9.13 3.17 14.82
CA LEU A 139 7.89 3.84 14.41
C LEU A 139 6.65 3.14 14.96
N ILE A 140 6.61 1.80 14.94
CA ILE A 140 5.54 0.99 15.54
C ILE A 140 5.43 1.29 17.03
N GLU A 141 6.55 1.28 17.75
CA GLU A 141 6.57 1.57 19.18
C GLU A 141 6.02 2.96 19.49
N LYS A 142 6.42 3.97 18.70
CA LYS A 142 5.88 5.33 18.81
C LYS A 142 4.37 5.35 18.60
N LYS A 143 3.87 4.75 17.52
CA LYS A 143 2.43 4.69 17.20
C LYS A 143 1.63 3.93 18.26
N ARG A 144 2.21 2.88 18.84
CA ARG A 144 1.62 2.14 19.97
C ARG A 144 1.50 3.02 21.21
N CYS A 145 2.50 3.85 21.52
CA CYS A 145 2.40 4.81 22.63
C CYS A 145 1.32 5.85 22.37
N GLU A 146 1.28 6.45 21.18
CA GLU A 146 0.22 7.39 20.78
C GLU A 146 -1.18 6.79 20.95
N MET A 147 -1.36 5.51 20.57
CA MET A 147 -2.65 4.82 20.74
C MET A 147 -2.99 4.58 22.22
N LYS A 148 -2.01 4.18 23.05
CA LYS A 148 -2.23 4.00 24.50
C LYS A 148 -2.65 5.30 25.18
N GLU A 149 -2.02 6.42 24.81
CA GLU A 149 -2.39 7.75 25.31
C GLU A 149 -3.79 8.16 24.89
N LEU A 150 -4.19 7.86 23.65
CA LEU A 150 -5.55 8.13 23.16
C LEU A 150 -6.59 7.34 23.95
N ILE A 151 -6.35 6.03 24.15
CA ILE A 151 -7.24 5.17 24.95
C ILE A 151 -7.38 5.73 26.37
N TYR A 152 -6.27 6.06 27.02
CA TYR A 152 -6.30 6.64 28.37
C TYR A 152 -7.13 7.92 28.43
N LYS A 153 -7.02 8.82 27.43
CA LYS A 153 -7.82 10.04 27.39
C LYS A 153 -9.31 9.75 27.25
N ILE A 154 -9.68 8.84 26.35
CA ILE A 154 -11.08 8.46 26.14
C ILE A 154 -11.69 7.84 27.41
N GLU A 155 -10.94 7.03 28.15
CA GLU A 155 -11.43 6.39 29.38
C GLU A 155 -11.60 7.36 30.57
N ASN A 156 -10.97 8.55 30.51
CA ASN A 156 -10.95 9.53 31.59
C ASN A 156 -11.62 10.86 31.21
N GLU A 157 -12.32 10.94 30.07
CA GLU A 157 -13.26 12.01 29.69
C GLU A 157 -14.70 11.66 30.11
#